data_AF-A0A431J4F8-F1
#
_entry.id   AF-A0A431J4F8-F1
#
_cell.length_a   1.000
_cell.length_b   1.000
_cell.length_c   1.000
_cell.angle_alpha   90.00
_cell.angle_beta   90.00
_cell.angle_gamma   90.00
#
_symmetry.space_group_name_H-M   'P 1'
#
loop_
_entity.id
_entity.type
_entity.pdbx_description
1 polymer ?
#
loop_
_entity_poly.entity_id
_entity_poly.type
_entity_poly.pdbx_seq_one_letter_code
_entity_poly.pdbx_strand_id
1 'polypeptide(L)'
;MILILKYYIKGFLIAAVLGILIIIYSFVYDDAYSFIDFKLYMQVNSIMAVPCGLHLWIMYLLDNPETIKNKYHKLFFKGIASYWLGVVLSFLVLCLLQLLGHIVTLPYIANLTDDSLFLLSLLMGAVFFLMFFRIFDKI
;
A
#
# COMPACT_ATOMS: atom_id res chain seq x y z
N MET A 1 13.20 -10.48 18.34
CA MET A 1 11.77 -10.79 18.63
C MET A 1 10.95 -9.54 18.95
N ILE A 2 11.33 -8.73 19.94
CA ILE A 2 10.61 -7.50 20.35
C ILE A 2 10.44 -6.50 19.19
N LEU A 3 11.45 -6.35 18.34
CA LEU A 3 11.42 -5.41 17.21
C LEU A 3 10.42 -5.83 16.11
N ILE A 4 10.41 -7.11 15.75
CA ILE A 4 9.48 -7.67 14.75
C ILE A 4 8.03 -7.54 15.22
N LEU A 5 7.78 -7.88 16.49
CA LEU A 5 6.45 -7.74 17.10
C LEU A 5 5.97 -6.28 17.13
N LYS A 6 6.87 -5.34 17.45
CA LYS A 6 6.56 -3.90 17.44
C LYS A 6 6.08 -3.43 16.06
N TYR A 7 6.75 -3.83 14.99
CA TYR A 7 6.36 -3.41 13.64
C TYR A 7 5.14 -4.17 13.11
N TYR A 8 4.98 -5.44 13.48
CA TYR A 8 3.76 -6.19 13.20
C TYR A 8 2.52 -5.52 13.82
N ILE A 9 2.57 -5.13 15.10
CA ILE A 9 1.45 -4.44 15.77
C ILE A 9 1.13 -3.10 15.09
N LYS A 10 2.15 -2.34 14.69
CA LYS A 10 1.95 -1.09 13.94
C LYS A 10 1.33 -1.35 12.57
N GLY A 11 1.78 -2.38 11.87
CA GLY A 11 1.21 -2.82 10.59
C GLY A 11 -0.25 -3.25 10.74
N PHE A 12 -0.56 -3.97 11.81
CA PHE A 12 -1.92 -4.39 12.16
C PHE A 12 -2.85 -3.19 12.41
N LEU A 13 -2.39 -2.19 13.15
CA LEU A 13 -3.16 -0.96 13.39
C LEU A 13 -3.46 -0.22 12.08
N ILE A 14 -2.48 -0.10 11.18
CA ILE A 14 -2.68 0.54 9.87
C ILE A 14 -3.64 -0.26 8.99
N ALA A 15 -3.48 -1.59 8.95
CA ALA A 15 -4.39 -2.47 8.22
C ALA A 15 -5.83 -2.36 8.76
N ALA A 16 -6.01 -2.30 10.08
CA ALA A 16 -7.32 -2.13 10.71
C ALA A 16 -7.97 -0.79 10.31
N VAL A 17 -7.22 0.31 10.30
CA VAL A 17 -7.70 1.63 9.86
C VAL A 17 -8.11 1.60 8.38
N LEU A 18 -7.28 1.02 7.52
CA LEU A 18 -7.61 0.83 6.09
C LEU A 18 -8.86 -0.04 5.91
N GLY A 19 -8.98 -1.13 6.68
CA GLY A 19 -10.14 -2.01 6.65
C GLY A 19 -11.43 -1.29 7.09
N ILE A 20 -11.37 -0.40 8.08
CA ILE A 20 -12.52 0.44 8.47
C ILE A 20 -12.90 1.40 7.34
N LEU A 21 -11.92 2.04 6.69
CA LEU A 21 -12.17 2.92 5.55
C LEU A 21 -12.81 2.16 4.38
N ILE A 22 -12.35 0.94 4.11
CA ILE A 22 -12.94 0.06 3.09
C ILE A 22 -14.39 -0.28 3.46
N ILE A 23 -14.67 -0.65 4.72
CA ILE A 23 -16.04 -0.92 5.17
C ILE A 23 -16.95 0.31 4.98
N ILE A 24 -16.48 1.51 5.35
CA ILE A 24 -17.23 2.75 5.14
C ILE A 24 -17.50 2.97 3.65
N TYR A 25 -16.49 2.75 2.79
CA TYR A 25 -16.65 2.83 1.34
C TYR A 25 -17.70 1.83 0.83
N SER A 26 -17.69 0.60 1.34
CA SER A 26 -18.65 -0.44 0.96
C SER A 26 -20.09 -0.07 1.28
N PHE A 27 -20.33 0.56 2.43
CA PHE A 27 -21.66 1.03 2.80
C PHE A 27 -22.20 2.12 1.87
N VAL A 28 -21.33 2.86 1.18
CA VAL A 28 -21.72 4.00 0.35
C VAL A 28 -21.82 3.63 -1.14
N TYR A 29 -20.96 2.72 -1.63
CA TYR A 29 -20.79 2.51 -3.07
C TYR A 29 -20.94 1.06 -3.55
N ASP A 30 -20.51 0.06 -2.78
CA ASP A 30 -20.49 -1.35 -3.21
C ASP A 30 -20.41 -2.33 -2.03
N ASP A 31 -21.43 -3.16 -1.85
CA ASP A 31 -21.58 -4.13 -0.78
C ASP A 31 -20.61 -5.32 -0.87
N ALA A 32 -19.90 -5.51 -1.99
CA ALA A 32 -18.93 -6.58 -2.21
C ALA A 32 -17.82 -6.63 -1.15
N TYR A 33 -17.47 -5.48 -0.56
CA TYR A 33 -16.39 -5.34 0.43
C TYR A 33 -16.91 -5.14 1.86
N SER A 34 -18.23 -5.24 2.07
CA SER A 34 -18.78 -5.30 3.42
C SER A 34 -18.29 -6.60 4.06
N PHE A 35 -17.39 -6.52 5.04
CA PHE A 35 -16.98 -7.71 5.79
C PHE A 35 -18.18 -8.18 6.61
N ILE A 36 -18.97 -9.09 6.05
CA ILE A 36 -20.17 -9.66 6.68
C ILE A 36 -19.80 -10.41 7.97
N ASP A 37 -18.58 -10.94 8.04
CA ASP A 37 -18.04 -11.65 9.19
C ASP A 37 -16.83 -10.92 9.81
N PHE A 38 -16.98 -10.50 11.08
CA PHE A 38 -15.91 -9.88 11.87
C PHE A 38 -14.67 -10.78 11.98
N LYS A 39 -14.86 -12.11 11.96
CA LYS A 39 -13.75 -13.08 11.95
C LYS A 39 -12.91 -12.96 10.68
N LEU A 40 -13.55 -12.82 9.52
CA LEU A 40 -12.87 -12.64 8.24
C LEU A 40 -12.12 -11.30 8.21
N TYR A 41 -12.73 -10.23 8.72
CA TYR A 41 -12.07 -8.92 8.89
C TYR A 41 -10.79 -9.03 9.73
N MET A 42 -10.84 -9.70 10.88
CA MET A 42 -9.67 -9.89 11.74
C MET A 42 -8.58 -10.74 11.07
N GLN A 43 -8.95 -11.75 10.28
CA GLN A 43 -8.01 -12.57 9.52
C GLN A 43 -7.31 -11.77 8.42
N VAL A 44 -8.06 -10.99 7.63
CA VAL A 44 -7.50 -10.14 6.57
C VAL A 44 -6.57 -9.09 7.16
N ASN A 45 -6.96 -8.43 8.26
CA ASN A 45 -6.08 -7.50 8.96
C ASN A 45 -4.81 -8.16 9.49
N SER A 46 -4.91 -9.38 10.02
CA SER A 46 -3.76 -10.13 10.53
C SER A 46 -2.77 -10.52 9.43
N ILE A 47 -3.29 -10.84 8.23
CA ILE A 47 -2.48 -11.13 7.04
C ILE A 47 -1.85 -9.84 6.51
N MET A 48 -2.62 -8.77 6.37
CA MET A 48 -2.13 -7.46 5.91
C MET A 48 -1.13 -6.80 6.87
N ALA A 49 -1.21 -7.11 8.17
CA ALA A 49 -0.25 -6.65 9.16
C ALA A 49 1.20 -7.09 8.86
N VAL A 50 1.38 -8.22 8.18
CA VAL A 50 2.70 -8.74 7.81
C VAL A 50 3.40 -7.83 6.79
N PRO A 51 2.86 -7.59 5.58
CA PRO A 51 3.49 -6.68 4.63
C PRO A 51 3.54 -5.23 5.14
N CYS A 52 2.50 -4.72 5.82
CA CYS A 52 2.53 -3.37 6.38
C CYS A 52 3.60 -3.22 7.48
N GLY A 53 3.70 -4.20 8.38
CA GLY A 53 4.71 -4.20 9.44
C GLY A 53 6.12 -4.31 8.87
N LEU A 54 6.32 -5.16 7.87
CA LEU A 54 7.61 -5.30 7.19
C LEU A 54 8.02 -4.00 6.50
N HIS A 55 7.07 -3.30 5.84
CA HIS A 55 7.31 -2.00 5.24
C HIS A 55 7.71 -0.93 6.28
N LEU A 56 7.00 -0.83 7.40
CA LEU A 56 7.34 0.10 8.49
C LEU A 56 8.70 -0.20 9.12
N TRP A 57 9.05 -1.49 9.21
CA TRP A 57 10.35 -1.89 9.70
C TRP A 57 11.47 -1.49 8.74
N ILE A 58 11.26 -1.67 7.43
CA ILE A 58 12.18 -1.19 6.39
C ILE A 58 12.37 0.34 6.50
N MET A 59 11.28 1.10 6.61
CA MET A 59 11.36 2.57 6.77
C MET A 59 12.16 2.97 8.02
N TYR A 60 11.93 2.31 9.16
CA TYR A 60 12.72 2.56 10.36
C TYR A 60 14.22 2.30 10.18
N LEU A 61 14.58 1.24 9.44
CA LEU A 61 15.98 0.93 9.13
C LEU A 61 16.60 1.98 8.19
N LEU A 62 15.79 2.59 7.31
CA LEU A 62 16.22 3.68 6.44
C LEU A 62 16.41 5.00 7.20
N ASP A 63 15.51 5.30 8.15
CA ASP A 63 15.59 6.48 9.03
C ASP A 63 16.74 6.38 10.05
N ASN A 64 17.21 5.17 10.35
CA ASN A 64 18.36 4.92 11.24
C ASN A 64 19.52 4.28 10.48
N PRO A 65 20.15 5.01 9.54
CA PRO A 65 21.12 4.46 8.59
C PRO A 65 22.38 3.88 9.24
N GLU A 66 22.70 4.28 10.48
CA GLU A 66 23.82 3.74 11.27
C GLU A 66 23.68 2.24 11.57
N THR A 67 22.45 1.71 11.51
CA THR A 67 22.16 0.29 11.73
C THR A 67 22.45 -0.59 10.50
N ILE A 68 22.51 -0.02 9.29
CA ILE A 68 22.81 -0.74 8.05
C ILE A 68 24.25 -0.44 7.60
N LYS A 69 25.21 -1.24 8.07
CA LYS A 69 26.63 -1.07 7.70
C LYS A 69 26.92 -1.28 6.21
N ASN A 70 26.08 -2.04 5.50
CA ASN A 70 26.28 -2.35 4.08
C ASN A 70 25.49 -1.39 3.17
N LYS A 71 26.22 -0.57 2.41
CA LYS A 71 25.67 0.42 1.46
C LYS A 71 24.70 -0.18 0.45
N TYR A 72 24.95 -1.41 -0.04
CA TYR A 72 24.08 -2.07 -1.01
C TYR A 72 22.76 -2.52 -0.40
N HIS A 73 22.77 -2.94 0.87
CA HIS A 73 21.53 -3.28 1.58
C HIS A 73 20.67 -2.03 1.81
N LYS A 74 21.29 -0.90 2.18
CA LYS A 74 20.58 0.37 2.32
C LYS A 74 19.91 0.78 1.01
N LEU A 75 20.63 0.66 -0.11
CA LEU A 75 20.11 0.97 -1.45
C LEU A 75 18.95 0.03 -1.84
N PHE A 76 19.08 -1.26 -1.57
CA PHE A 76 18.05 -2.26 -1.86
C PHE A 76 16.75 -2.01 -1.08
N PHE A 77 16.86 -1.77 0.23
CA PHE A 77 15.70 -1.47 1.08
C PHE A 77 15.02 -0.16 0.72
N LYS A 78 15.80 0.87 0.41
CA LYS A 78 15.32 2.16 -0.11
C LYS A 78 14.54 1.95 -1.41
N GLY A 79 15.04 1.05 -2.25
CA GLY A 79 14.39 0.75 -3.50
C GLY A 79 13.06 0.04 -3.33
N ILE A 80 13.00 -0.98 -2.48
CA ILE A 80 11.76 -1.66 -2.11
C ILE A 80 10.75 -0.68 -1.53
N ALA A 81 11.18 0.16 -0.58
CA ALA A 81 10.31 1.15 0.05
C ALA A 81 9.72 2.14 -0.97
N SER A 82 10.56 2.67 -1.86
CA SER A 82 10.15 3.60 -2.92
C SER A 82 9.19 2.96 -3.92
N TYR A 83 9.41 1.69 -4.26
CA TYR A 83 8.53 0.94 -5.16
C TYR A 83 7.14 0.75 -4.55
N TRP A 84 7.06 0.24 -3.32
CA TRP A 84 5.78 0.04 -2.66
C TRP A 84 5.01 1.33 -2.42
N LEU A 85 5.72 2.42 -2.08
CA LEU A 85 5.12 3.74 -1.99
C LEU A 85 4.56 4.21 -3.34
N GLY A 86 5.29 3.95 -4.44
CA GLY A 86 4.83 4.18 -5.80
C GLY A 86 3.58 3.36 -6.17
N VAL A 87 3.53 2.08 -5.77
CA VAL A 87 2.35 1.21 -5.98
C VAL A 87 1.13 1.79 -5.27
N VAL A 88 1.26 2.18 -4.00
CA VAL A 88 0.16 2.78 -3.22
C VAL A 88 -0.34 4.09 -3.84
N LEU A 89 0.57 4.98 -4.23
CA LEU A 89 0.21 6.23 -4.91
C LEU A 89 -0.50 5.97 -6.24
N SER A 90 0.00 5.00 -7.02
CA SER A 90 -0.61 4.62 -8.31
C SER A 90 -2.02 4.09 -8.10
N PHE A 91 -2.20 3.21 -7.12
CA PHE A 91 -3.51 2.67 -6.78
C PHE A 91 -4.50 3.77 -6.41
N LEU A 92 -4.10 4.71 -5.54
CA LEU A 92 -4.94 5.86 -5.17
C LEU A 92 -5.32 6.72 -6.38
N VAL A 93 -4.36 7.02 -7.26
CA VAL A 93 -4.62 7.81 -8.48
C VAL A 93 -5.59 7.08 -9.42
N LEU A 94 -5.43 5.78 -9.59
CA LEU A 94 -6.29 4.97 -10.45
C LEU A 94 -7.72 4.87 -9.88
N CYS A 95 -7.87 4.69 -8.56
CA CYS A 95 -9.18 4.74 -7.92
C CYS A 95 -9.86 6.11 -8.09
N LEU A 96 -9.12 7.21 -7.96
CA LEU A 96 -9.65 8.56 -8.21
C LEU A 96 -10.06 8.76 -9.68
N LEU A 97 -9.28 8.24 -10.62
CA LEU A 97 -9.61 8.29 -12.04
C LEU A 97 -10.86 7.46 -12.36
N GLN A 98 -11.02 6.28 -11.76
CA GLN A 98 -12.22 5.45 -11.91
C GLN A 98 -13.46 6.16 -11.34
N LEU A 99 -13.33 6.76 -10.15
CA LEU A 99 -14.40 7.58 -9.56
C LEU A 99 -14.81 8.74 -10.48
N LEU A 100 -13.82 9.45 -11.04
CA LEU A 100 -14.07 10.53 -12.00
C LEU A 100 -14.69 10.00 -13.30
N GLY A 101 -14.27 8.82 -13.77
CA GLY A 101 -14.84 8.13 -14.91
C GLY A 101 -16.32 7.80 -14.73
N HIS A 102 -16.73 7.41 -13.53
CA HIS A 102 -18.14 7.22 -13.17
C HIS A 102 -18.93 8.54 -13.18
N ILE A 103 -18.36 9.62 -12.64
CA ILE A 103 -19.03 10.94 -12.59
C ILE A 103 -19.19 11.54 -13.99
N VAL A 104 -18.18 11.40 -14.84
CA VAL A 104 -18.13 11.99 -16.19
C VAL A 104 -18.68 11.03 -17.26
N THR A 105 -19.16 9.84 -16.86
CA THR A 105 -19.69 8.80 -17.77
C THR A 105 -18.71 8.34 -18.86
N LEU A 106 -17.43 8.19 -18.51
CA LEU A 106 -16.41 7.63 -19.41
C LEU A 106 -16.42 6.10 -19.32
N PRO A 107 -16.93 5.37 -20.33
CA PRO A 107 -17.25 3.95 -20.21
C PRO A 107 -16.02 3.03 -20.01
N TYR A 108 -14.86 3.45 -20.51
CA TYR A 108 -13.62 2.64 -20.44
C TYR A 108 -12.86 2.77 -19.13
N ILE A 109 -13.04 3.88 -18.40
CA ILE A 109 -12.34 4.15 -17.14
C ILE A 109 -13.22 3.77 -15.95
N ALA A 110 -14.54 3.91 -16.08
CA ALA A 110 -15.51 3.51 -15.05
C ALA A 110 -15.50 2.00 -14.76
N ASN A 111 -15.30 1.16 -15.80
CA ASN A 111 -15.42 -0.30 -15.68
C ASN A 111 -14.08 -1.03 -15.53
N LEU A 112 -13.06 -0.40 -14.94
CA LEU A 112 -11.83 -1.10 -14.58
C LEU A 112 -12.14 -2.17 -13.52
N THR A 113 -11.77 -3.42 -13.80
CA THR A 113 -11.89 -4.51 -12.82
C THR A 113 -10.83 -4.36 -11.74
N ASP A 114 -11.12 -4.85 -10.53
CA ASP A 114 -10.21 -4.78 -9.38
C ASP A 114 -8.83 -5.41 -9.69
N ASP A 115 -8.83 -6.54 -10.41
CA ASP A 115 -7.61 -7.21 -10.86
C ASP A 115 -6.77 -6.32 -11.80
N SER A 116 -7.44 -5.58 -12.69
CA SER A 116 -6.79 -4.68 -13.65
C SER A 116 -6.25 -3.43 -12.95
N LEU A 117 -6.99 -2.90 -12.00
CA LEU A 117 -6.60 -1.80 -11.10
C LEU A 117 -5.32 -2.16 -10.33
N PHE A 118 -5.32 -3.35 -9.74
CA PHE A 118 -4.18 -3.83 -8.97
C PHE A 118 -2.96 -4.08 -9.86
N LEU A 119 -3.13 -4.75 -11.00
CA LEU A 119 -2.05 -5.00 -11.95
C LEU A 119 -1.46 -3.70 -12.52
N LEU A 120 -2.31 -2.73 -12.90
CA LEU A 120 -1.83 -1.41 -13.33
C LEU A 120 -1.09 -0.69 -12.22
N SER A 121 -1.56 -0.78 -10.97
CA SER A 121 -0.89 -0.15 -9.84
C SER A 121 0.51 -0.73 -9.59
N LEU A 122 0.70 -2.04 -9.80
CA LEU A 122 2.00 -2.71 -9.71
C LEU A 122 2.96 -2.25 -10.82
N LEU A 123 2.46 -2.10 -12.04
CA LEU A 123 3.21 -1.62 -13.20
C LEU A 123 3.58 -0.14 -13.05
N MET A 124 2.62 0.70 -12.65
CA MET A 124 2.85 2.12 -12.41
C MET A 124 3.76 2.36 -11.20
N GLY A 125 3.72 1.49 -10.19
CA GLY A 125 4.65 1.52 -9.08
C GLY A 125 6.11 1.43 -9.51
N ALA A 126 6.42 0.72 -10.60
CA ALA A 126 7.77 0.68 -11.18
C ALA A 126 8.16 2.00 -11.85
N VAL A 127 7.21 2.70 -12.47
CA VAL A 127 7.43 4.04 -13.06
C VAL A 127 7.69 5.07 -11.96
N PHE A 128 6.85 5.08 -10.93
CA PHE A 128 7.05 5.95 -9.77
C PHE A 128 8.31 5.60 -8.99
N PHE A 129 8.69 4.32 -8.89
CA PHE A 129 9.99 3.91 -8.36
C PHE A 129 11.14 4.61 -9.10
N LEU A 130 11.17 4.56 -10.43
CA LEU A 130 12.23 5.22 -11.21
C LEU A 130 12.26 6.75 -11.00
N MET A 131 11.10 7.37 -10.77
CA MET A 131 10.99 8.81 -10.49
C MET A 131 11.43 9.18 -9.06
N PHE A 132 10.92 8.47 -8.05
CA PHE A 132 11.17 8.77 -6.64
C PHE A 132 12.53 8.28 -6.14
N PHE A 133 13.07 7.19 -6.70
CA PHE A 133 14.37 6.66 -6.30
C PHE A 133 15.49 7.70 -6.49
N ARG A 134 15.41 8.52 -7.55
CA ARG A 134 16.30 9.66 -7.80
C ARG A 134 16.15 10.80 -6.79
N ILE A 135 14.95 11.03 -6.27
CA ILE A 135 14.67 12.08 -5.27
C ILE A 135 15.25 11.67 -3.93
N PHE A 136 15.02 10.42 -3.53
CA PHE A 136 15.58 9.91 -2.28
C PHE A 136 17.10 9.78 -2.32
N ASP A 137 17.77 9.61 -3.47
CA ASP A 137 19.24 9.62 -3.59
C ASP A 137 19.91 10.98 -3.33
N LYS A 138 19.14 12.06 -3.31
CA LYS A 138 19.65 13.41 -2.98
C LYS A 138 19.44 13.80 -1.51
N ILE A 139 18.71 12.98 -0.73
CA ILE A 139 18.46 13.14 0.71
C ILE A 139 19.35 12.14 1.46
#